data_AF-A0A2I0NUK5-F1
#
_entry.id   AF-A0A2I0NUK5-F1
#
_cell.length_a   1.000
_cell.length_b   1.000
_cell.length_c   1.000
_cell.angle_alpha   90.00
_cell.angle_beta   90.00
_cell.angle_gamma   90.00
#
_symmetry.space_group_name_H-M   'P 1'
#
loop_
_entity.id
_entity.type
_entity.pdbx_description
1 polymer ?
#
loop_
_entity_poly.entity_id
_entity_poly.type
_entity_poly.pdbx_seq_one_letter_code
_entity_poly.pdbx_strand_id
1 'polypeptide(L)'
;MESHRVQEMMRLMASKILSIANTISDEDVGKFITELLHAKRIYVIGAGRSGLVAKAFAMRLMHLGLHAYVVGETITPALNKGDLMVIFSGSGKTKTVADLAETA
;
A
#
# COMPACT_ATOMS: atom_id res chain seq x y z
N MET A 1 -6.74 32.84 24.41
CA MET A 1 -5.50 32.76 23.61
C MET A 1 -5.42 31.36 23.05
N GLU A 2 -5.41 31.26 21.73
CA GLU A 2 -5.99 30.17 20.95
C GLU A 2 -5.23 28.83 21.03
N SER A 3 -6.02 27.76 21.10
CA SER A 3 -5.59 26.36 21.04
C SER A 3 -5.16 26.00 19.60
N HIS A 4 -3.96 26.42 19.18
CA HIS A 4 -3.44 26.19 17.82
C HIS A 4 -2.85 24.79 17.58
N ARG A 5 -2.83 23.90 18.58
CA ARG A 5 -2.10 22.61 18.51
C ARG A 5 -2.59 21.68 17.40
N VAL A 6 -3.91 21.64 17.13
CA VAL A 6 -4.47 20.79 16.06
C VAL A 6 -4.17 21.37 14.68
N GLN A 7 -4.38 22.68 14.50
CA GLN A 7 -4.11 23.36 13.23
C GLN A 7 -2.62 23.27 12.84
N GLU A 8 -1.71 23.40 13.81
CA GLU A 8 -0.27 23.20 13.61
C GLU A 8 0.06 21.77 13.17
N MET A 9 -0.54 20.76 13.82
CA MET A 9 -0.33 19.36 13.43
C MET A 9 -0.85 19.08 12.02
N MET A 10 -2.00 19.67 11.64
CA MET A 10 -2.52 19.57 10.28
C MET A 10 -1.59 20.21 9.25
N ARG A 11 -1.03 21.39 9.57
CA ARG A 11 -0.03 22.04 8.70
C ARG A 11 1.25 21.21 8.59
N LEU A 12 1.70 20.58 9.67
CA LEU A 12 2.84 19.66 9.65
C LEU A 12 2.57 18.42 8.79
N MET A 13 1.37 17.85 8.84
CA MET A 13 0.99 16.75 7.95
C MET A 13 1.01 17.20 6.48
N ALA A 14 0.44 18.35 6.17
CA ALA A 14 0.43 18.89 4.80
C ALA A 14 1.85 19.14 4.27
N SER A 15 2.75 19.71 5.09
CA SER A 15 4.14 19.93 4.68
C SER A 15 4.91 18.64 4.46
N LYS A 16 4.64 17.59 5.25
CA LYS A 16 5.21 16.26 5.03
C LYS A 16 4.68 15.61 3.75
N ILE A 17 3.39 15.73 3.46
CA ILE A 17 2.81 15.25 2.19
C ILE A 17 3.49 15.93 1.00
N LEU A 18 3.65 17.25 1.05
CA LEU A 18 4.32 18.01 -0.01
C LEU A 18 5.78 17.56 -0.20
N SER A 19 6.51 17.37 0.89
CA SER A 19 7.89 16.88 0.83
C SER A 19 8.00 15.49 0.21
N ILE A 20 7.05 14.59 0.48
CA ILE A 20 7.02 13.23 -0.09
C ILE A 20 6.65 13.28 -1.57
N ALA A 21 5.71 14.15 -1.97
CA ALA A 21 5.33 14.30 -3.37
C ALA A 21 6.54 14.64 -4.27
N ASN A 22 7.49 15.43 -3.76
CA ASN A 22 8.70 15.80 -4.47
C ASN A 22 9.74 14.66 -4.62
N THR A 23 9.56 13.52 -3.94
CA THR A 23 10.50 12.38 -4.02
C THR A 23 9.96 11.24 -4.88
N ILE A 24 8.73 11.34 -5.38
CA ILE A 24 8.10 10.29 -6.19
C ILE A 24 8.58 10.40 -7.63
N SER A 25 9.06 9.29 -8.19
CA SER A 25 9.46 9.18 -9.59
C SER A 25 8.25 8.78 -10.46
N ASP A 26 7.94 9.57 -11.50
CA ASP A 26 6.89 9.23 -12.46
C ASP A 26 7.18 7.92 -13.20
N GLU A 27 8.46 7.59 -13.42
CA GLU A 27 8.87 6.35 -14.05
C GLU A 27 8.52 5.13 -13.18
N ASP A 28 8.80 5.21 -11.87
CA ASP A 28 8.50 4.12 -10.94
C ASP A 28 6.98 3.96 -10.74
N VAL A 29 6.24 5.07 -10.72
CA VAL A 29 4.77 5.05 -10.71
C VAL A 29 4.23 4.38 -11.98
N GLY A 30 4.78 4.71 -13.15
CA GLY A 30 4.41 4.09 -14.42
C GLY A 30 4.66 2.58 -14.45
N LYS A 31 5.82 2.14 -13.97
CA LYS A 31 6.13 0.70 -13.80
C LYS A 31 5.15 0.04 -12.85
N PHE A 32 4.86 0.65 -11.70
CA PHE A 32 3.94 0.11 -10.71
C PHE A 32 2.52 -0.05 -11.25
N ILE A 33 2.00 0.94 -11.98
CA ILE A 33 0.69 0.86 -12.64
C ILE A 33 0.70 -0.25 -13.69
N THR A 34 1.77 -0.38 -14.46
CA THR A 34 1.92 -1.45 -15.47
C THR A 34 1.83 -2.83 -14.81
N GLU A 35 2.56 -3.06 -13.71
CA GLU A 35 2.49 -4.33 -12.97
C GLU A 35 1.08 -4.60 -12.42
N LEU A 36 0.41 -3.60 -11.86
CA LEU A 36 -0.97 -3.73 -11.36
C LEU A 36 -1.95 -4.17 -12.47
N LEU A 37 -1.83 -3.60 -13.67
CA LEU A 37 -2.72 -3.88 -14.79
C LEU A 37 -2.45 -5.25 -15.46
N HIS A 38 -1.22 -5.75 -15.40
CA HIS A 38 -0.87 -7.07 -15.95
C HIS A 38 -1.05 -8.22 -14.96
N ALA A 39 -1.19 -7.91 -13.66
CA ALA A 39 -1.39 -8.92 -12.63
C ALA A 39 -2.73 -9.66 -12.81
N LYS A 40 -2.69 -11.00 -12.70
CA LYS A 40 -3.93 -11.80 -12.66
C LYS A 40 -4.74 -11.52 -11.40
N ARG A 41 -4.06 -11.39 -10.27
CA ARG A 41 -4.60 -11.02 -8.97
C ARG A 41 -3.56 -10.19 -8.22
N ILE A 42 -4.04 -9.28 -7.38
CA ILE A 42 -3.22 -8.37 -6.59
C ILE A 42 -3.44 -8.69 -5.12
N TYR A 43 -2.37 -8.97 -4.39
CA TYR A 43 -2.41 -9.23 -2.95
C TYR A 43 -1.73 -8.07 -2.24
N VAL A 44 -2.43 -7.44 -1.30
CA VAL A 44 -1.88 -6.35 -0.51
C VAL A 44 -1.59 -6.82 0.91
N ILE A 45 -0.49 -6.33 1.48
CA ILE A 45 -0.15 -6.60 2.87
C ILE A 45 0.48 -5.38 3.54
N GLY A 46 0.13 -5.16 4.81
CA GLY A 46 0.81 -4.21 5.68
C GLY A 46 0.51 -4.55 7.14
N ALA A 47 1.38 -4.11 8.05
CA ALA A 47 1.19 -4.30 9.48
C ALA A 47 0.59 -3.04 10.15
N GLY A 48 -0.28 -3.23 11.15
CA GLY A 48 -0.88 -2.15 11.93
C GLY A 48 -1.59 -1.10 11.07
N ARG A 49 -1.21 0.18 11.20
CA ARG A 49 -1.80 1.28 10.41
C ARG A 49 -1.53 1.14 8.91
N SER A 50 -0.38 0.59 8.51
CA SER A 50 -0.11 0.30 7.11
C SER A 50 -1.04 -0.77 6.55
N GLY A 51 -1.48 -1.71 7.39
CA GLY A 51 -2.51 -2.68 7.03
C GLY A 51 -3.87 -2.04 6.75
N LEU A 52 -4.24 -0.98 7.49
CA LEU A 52 -5.46 -0.21 7.21
C LEU A 52 -5.38 0.51 5.85
N VAL A 53 -4.23 1.10 5.53
CA VAL A 53 -3.98 1.73 4.23
C VAL A 53 -4.02 0.69 3.10
N ALA A 54 -3.38 -0.47 3.30
CA ALA A 54 -3.41 -1.57 2.34
C ALA A 54 -4.85 -2.05 2.07
N LYS A 55 -5.67 -2.23 3.12
CA LYS A 55 -7.09 -2.59 2.99
C LYS A 55 -7.88 -1.55 2.19
N ALA A 56 -7.69 -0.26 2.48
CA ALA A 56 -8.33 0.82 1.73
C ALA A 56 -7.92 0.82 0.25
N PHE A 57 -6.64 0.52 -0.02
CA PHE A 57 -6.12 0.41 -1.39
C PHE A 57 -6.72 -0.79 -2.14
N ALA A 58 -6.73 -1.99 -1.54
CA ALA A 58 -7.35 -3.17 -2.15
C ALA A 58 -8.84 -2.96 -2.43
N MET A 59 -9.56 -2.31 -1.52
CA MET A 59 -10.97 -1.94 -1.76
C MET A 59 -11.12 -1.07 -3.00
N ARG A 60 -10.23 -0.09 -3.20
CA ARG A 60 -10.28 0.78 -4.39
C ARG A 60 -9.92 0.02 -5.66
N LEU A 61 -8.93 -0.87 -5.63
CA LEU A 61 -8.60 -1.74 -6.77
C LEU A 61 -9.80 -2.61 -7.17
N MET A 62 -10.50 -3.19 -6.19
CA MET A 62 -11.73 -3.95 -6.43
C MET A 62 -12.82 -3.10 -7.08
N HIS A 63 -13.05 -1.86 -6.60
CA HIS A 63 -13.98 -0.93 -7.23
C HIS A 63 -13.60 -0.55 -8.67
N LEU A 64 -12.33 -0.66 -9.04
CA LEU A 64 -11.84 -0.45 -10.41
C LEU A 64 -11.92 -1.71 -11.29
N GLY A 65 -12.44 -2.83 -10.76
CA GLY A 65 -12.61 -4.09 -11.48
C GLY A 65 -11.39 -5.03 -11.41
N LEU A 66 -10.36 -4.68 -10.63
CA LEU A 66 -9.19 -5.53 -10.45
C LEU A 66 -9.45 -6.61 -9.38
N HIS A 67 -8.89 -7.80 -9.57
CA HIS A 67 -8.96 -8.86 -8.57
C HIS A 67 -7.96 -8.61 -7.44
N ALA A 68 -8.38 -7.90 -6.40
CA ALA A 68 -7.54 -7.54 -5.26
C ALA A 68 -7.95 -8.24 -3.95
N TYR A 69 -6.96 -8.73 -3.19
CA TYR A 69 -7.14 -9.45 -1.93
C TYR A 69 -6.20 -8.90 -0.85
N VAL A 70 -6.57 -9.08 0.41
CA VAL A 70 -5.76 -8.67 1.55
C VAL A 70 -5.20 -9.92 2.23
N VAL A 71 -3.87 -10.01 2.35
CA VAL A 71 -3.24 -11.17 2.97
C VAL A 71 -3.68 -11.31 4.43
N GLY A 72 -4.02 -12.54 4.83
CA GLY A 72 -4.48 -12.87 6.18
C GLY A 72 -5.99 -12.75 6.42
N GLU A 73 -6.77 -12.29 5.43
CA GLU A 73 -8.24 -12.29 5.50
C GLU A 73 -8.84 -13.64 5.08
N THR A 74 -10.07 -13.92 5.53
CA THR A 74 -10.71 -15.25 5.45
C THR A 74 -10.89 -15.78 4.02
N ILE A 75 -11.16 -14.90 3.05
CA ILE A 75 -11.50 -15.30 1.68
C ILE A 75 -10.31 -15.20 0.72
N THR A 76 -9.11 -14.96 1.23
CA THR A 76 -7.93 -14.75 0.39
C THR A 76 -7.49 -16.07 -0.25
N PRO A 77 -7.55 -16.20 -1.59
CA PRO A 77 -7.16 -17.43 -2.27
C PRO A 77 -5.63 -17.62 -2.25
N ALA A 78 -5.17 -18.81 -2.65
CA ALA A 78 -3.74 -19.07 -2.77
C ALA A 78 -3.10 -18.20 -3.87
N LEU A 79 -1.88 -17.72 -3.58
CA LEU A 79 -1.04 -17.01 -4.52
C LEU A 79 -0.55 -17.95 -5.63
N ASN A 80 -0.57 -17.50 -6.88
CA ASN A 80 -0.13 -18.29 -8.04
C ASN A 80 0.81 -17.49 -8.94
N LYS A 81 1.50 -18.19 -9.85
CA LYS A 81 2.35 -17.56 -10.85
C LYS A 81 1.58 -16.55 -11.72
N GLY A 82 2.10 -15.34 -11.79
CA GLY A 82 1.50 -14.21 -12.51
C GLY A 82 0.54 -13.36 -11.67
N ASP A 83 0.39 -13.67 -10.38
CA ASP A 83 -0.17 -12.75 -9.40
C ASP A 83 0.89 -11.73 -8.96
N LEU A 84 0.46 -10.61 -8.37
CA LEU A 84 1.31 -9.53 -7.87
C LEU A 84 1.10 -9.34 -6.37
N MET A 85 2.19 -9.17 -5.62
CA MET A 85 2.13 -8.77 -4.21
C MET A 85 2.59 -7.32 -4.01
N VAL A 86 1.77 -6.54 -3.31
CA VAL A 86 2.01 -5.12 -2.99
C VAL A 86 2.18 -4.96 -1.48
N ILE A 87 3.36 -4.51 -1.09
CA ILE A 87 3.81 -4.48 0.29
C ILE A 87 3.83 -3.04 0.83
N PHE A 88 3.15 -2.83 1.96
CA PHE A 88 3.11 -1.55 2.66
C PHE A 88 3.99 -1.60 3.92
N SER A 89 5.26 -1.17 3.79
CA SER A 89 6.24 -1.18 4.88
C SER A 89 7.10 0.08 4.87
N GLY A 90 6.96 0.94 5.89
CA GLY A 90 7.76 2.17 5.97
C GLY A 90 9.23 1.92 6.35
N SER A 91 9.53 0.84 7.08
CA SER A 91 10.90 0.50 7.50
C SER A 91 11.59 -0.49 6.58
N GLY A 92 10.84 -1.17 5.70
CA GLY A 92 11.34 -2.31 4.91
C GLY A 92 11.70 -3.55 5.73
N LYS A 93 11.67 -3.50 7.06
CA LYS A 93 12.19 -4.54 7.98
C LYS A 93 11.09 -5.26 8.76
N THR A 94 9.84 -5.05 8.41
CA THR A 94 8.72 -5.71 9.10
C THR A 94 8.79 -7.20 8.81
N LYS A 95 9.21 -8.02 9.80
CA LYS A 95 9.52 -9.45 9.61
C LYS A 95 8.43 -10.22 8.86
N THR A 96 7.17 -10.13 9.30
CA THR A 96 6.04 -10.80 8.65
C THR A 96 5.88 -10.45 7.17
N VAL A 97 6.24 -9.22 6.79
CA VAL A 97 6.16 -8.74 5.40
C VAL A 97 7.37 -9.22 4.59
N ALA A 98 8.56 -9.28 5.20
CA ALA A 98 9.77 -9.78 4.56
C ALA A 98 9.68 -11.30 4.32
N ASP A 99 9.23 -12.06 5.33
CA ASP A 99 9.08 -13.52 5.24
C ASP A 99 8.08 -13.89 4.12
N LEU A 100 6.97 -13.14 4.01
CA LEU A 100 6.01 -13.35 2.92
C LEU A 100 6.58 -13.01 1.55
N ALA A 101 7.39 -11.95 1.45
CA ALA A 101 8.04 -11.57 0.19
C ALA A 101 9.03 -12.64 -0.31
N GLU A 102 9.70 -13.36 0.58
CA GLU A 102 10.60 -14.47 0.21
C GLU A 102 9.84 -15.70 -0.31
N THR A 103 8.59 -15.88 0.11
CA THR A 103 7.76 -17.04 -0.26
C THR A 103 6.80 -16.79 -1.43
N ALA A 104 6.71 -15.55 -1.91
CA ALA A 104 5.76 -15.10 -2.91
C ALA A 104 6.22 -15.31 -4.35
#